data_AF-B0DMP9-F1
#
_entry.id   AF-B0DMP9-F1
#
_cell.length_a   1.000
_cell.length_b   1.000
_cell.length_c   1.000
_cell.angle_alpha   90.00
_cell.angle_beta   90.00
_cell.angle_gamma   90.00
#
_symmetry.space_group_name_H-M   'P 1'
#
loop_
_entity.id
_entity.type
_entity.pdbx_description
1 polymer ?
#
loop_
_entity_poly.entity_id
_entity_poly.type
_entity_poly.pdbx_seq_one_letter_code
_entity_poly.pdbx_strand_id
1 'polypeptide(L)'
;MGLTGLTVDIPSSTSKRPDEKRPAARWSSFEFKVYYALACIVIPIMVWIPVSLSSPSNPNYPFYQMRLSNGWLFGRRIDNSDAQYRSFRNNLPPLLIGALAFLLSKFLRVHYATVNPGNNLYLIPFNVGCSLVMILALHGTSALKVLAIVSANYGIAKMCRGSRAGPALTWMFNAAVLFLNERYGGYRFGDMIPGLEYLDTIQGAYPRWHVSFNITMLRLVSFSMDHYWACQPLRSPSSEDTGSAQLSEKQRQSMAHPEGMYSYMNYIAYVLYPPLYIAGPIMTFNDFIWQHRRPTPISTQTTIKYLLRFVVSFMTMEFILHFMYVVAIKDRKAWVGASPAQISMIGFWNLMIVWLKLLIPWRFFRLWALMDGIDPPENMVRCMANNYSTLGFWRSWHRSYNLWVIRYIYIPLGGANNVVVNTVLVFSFVALWHDLTFRLLAWGWLVSLFIIPELCAVYLLPASKFGQRPWYRHVCALGAVFNIMMMMAANLVGFVVGVEGVSFFAKQLFGTVEGVRFLVGVVFCLFVGAQLMFEYREEEMRRGIFRRC
;
A
#
# COMPACT_ATOMS: atom_id res chain seq x y z
N MET A 1 12.96 -8.85 25.13
CA MET A 1 12.28 -8.00 24.11
C MET A 1 11.35 -8.92 23.31
N GLY A 2 10.03 -8.71 23.33
CA GLY A 2 9.08 -9.65 22.72
C GLY A 2 8.98 -9.52 21.19
N LEU A 3 8.54 -10.60 20.51
CA LEU A 3 8.36 -10.68 19.05
C LEU A 3 7.54 -9.50 18.46
N THR A 4 6.61 -8.95 19.25
CA THR A 4 5.80 -7.78 18.89
C THR A 4 6.62 -6.51 18.71
N GLY A 5 7.68 -6.26 19.48
CA GLY A 5 8.50 -5.05 19.34
C GLY A 5 9.19 -4.96 17.97
N LEU A 6 9.46 -6.11 17.34
CA LEU A 6 10.10 -6.18 16.02
C LEU A 6 9.10 -5.95 14.86
N THR A 7 7.82 -6.24 15.07
CA THR A 7 6.78 -6.13 14.02
C THR A 7 5.86 -4.91 14.20
N VAL A 8 5.84 -4.33 15.40
CA VAL A 8 4.78 -3.42 15.81
C VAL A 8 5.17 -1.94 15.79
N ASP A 9 6.43 -1.59 16.07
CA ASP A 9 6.85 -0.19 16.17
C ASP A 9 6.76 0.53 14.81
N ILE A 10 5.75 1.38 14.71
CA ILE A 10 5.60 2.43 13.69
C ILE A 10 5.42 3.72 14.51
N PRO A 11 6.17 4.81 14.22
CA PRO A 11 6.16 6.05 15.03
C PRO A 11 4.77 6.64 15.30
N SER A 12 3.77 6.33 14.48
CA SER A 12 2.39 6.83 14.58
C SER A 12 1.39 5.97 15.38
N SER A 13 1.83 4.87 16.01
CA SER A 13 0.94 3.87 16.64
C SER A 13 0.60 4.08 18.13
N THR A 14 1.10 5.14 18.75
CA THR A 14 0.87 5.46 20.16
C THR A 14 -0.28 6.44 20.32
N SER A 15 -1.49 5.94 20.52
CA SER A 15 -2.58 6.73 21.12
C SER A 15 -2.78 6.20 22.53
N LYS A 16 -2.26 6.88 23.55
CA LYS A 16 -2.63 6.60 24.95
C LYS A 16 -4.14 6.86 25.07
N ARG A 17 -4.95 5.81 25.11
CA ARG A 17 -6.30 5.89 25.69
C ARG A 17 -6.15 5.64 27.20
N PRO A 18 -6.92 6.34 28.05
CA PRO A 18 -6.88 6.14 29.50
C PRO A 18 -7.26 4.70 29.86
N ASP A 19 -6.79 4.25 31.04
CA ASP A 19 -6.84 2.89 31.60
C ASP A 19 -8.20 2.18 31.49
N GLU A 20 -8.49 1.61 30.32
CA GLU A 20 -9.60 0.68 30.14
C GLU A 20 -9.15 -0.69 30.65
N LYS A 21 -9.79 -1.23 31.70
CA LYS A 21 -9.48 -2.57 32.23
C LYS A 21 -9.63 -3.61 31.11
N ARG A 22 -8.52 -4.14 30.62
CA ARG A 22 -8.46 -5.16 29.57
C ARG A 22 -8.55 -6.58 30.15
N PRO A 23 -9.13 -7.55 29.42
CA PRO A 23 -9.16 -8.93 29.87
C PRO A 23 -7.74 -9.52 30.01
N ALA A 24 -7.58 -10.44 30.96
CA ALA A 24 -6.31 -11.14 31.17
C ALA A 24 -5.86 -11.92 29.93
N ALA A 25 -4.56 -12.13 29.79
CA ALA A 25 -3.98 -12.85 28.66
C ALA A 25 -4.46 -14.31 28.63
N ARG A 26 -4.91 -14.77 27.46
CA ARG A 26 -5.43 -16.14 27.25
C ARG A 26 -4.40 -17.08 26.66
N TRP A 27 -3.20 -16.61 26.35
CA TRP A 27 -2.12 -17.39 25.74
C TRP A 27 -1.78 -18.69 26.50
N SER A 28 -1.93 -18.70 27.84
CA SER A 28 -1.66 -19.88 28.69
C SER A 28 -2.86 -20.79 28.90
N SER A 29 -4.05 -20.42 28.41
CA SER A 29 -5.27 -21.21 28.56
C SER A 29 -5.19 -22.53 27.78
N PHE A 30 -5.93 -23.54 28.24
CA PHE A 30 -5.99 -24.84 27.56
C PHE A 30 -6.49 -24.70 26.11
N GLU A 31 -7.50 -23.84 25.89
CA GLU A 31 -8.02 -23.51 24.57
C GLU A 31 -6.92 -23.03 23.61
N PHE A 32 -6.09 -22.06 24.03
CA PHE A 32 -5.02 -21.54 23.18
C PHE A 32 -3.87 -22.53 22.98
N LYS A 33 -3.60 -23.40 23.95
CA LYS A 33 -2.65 -24.52 23.76
C LYS A 33 -3.10 -25.46 22.65
N VAL A 34 -4.40 -25.77 22.58
CA VAL A 34 -4.97 -26.57 21.47
C VAL A 34 -4.84 -25.83 20.14
N TYR A 35 -5.14 -24.52 20.10
CA TYR A 35 -4.96 -23.71 18.89
C TYR A 35 -3.50 -23.66 18.42
N TYR A 36 -2.54 -23.57 19.34
CA TYR A 36 -1.12 -23.64 18.99
C TYR A 36 -0.72 -25.01 18.44
N ALA A 37 -1.16 -26.10 19.07
CA ALA A 37 -0.90 -27.45 18.57
C ALA A 37 -1.42 -27.63 17.13
N LEU A 38 -2.62 -27.14 16.85
CA LEU A 38 -3.19 -27.13 15.49
C LEU A 38 -2.38 -26.26 14.53
N ALA A 39 -2.01 -25.04 14.94
CA ALA A 39 -1.18 -24.15 14.11
C ALA A 39 0.20 -24.76 13.80
N CYS A 40 0.82 -25.46 14.75
CA CYS A 40 2.09 -26.17 14.57
C CYS A 40 2.00 -27.32 13.56
N ILE A 41 0.81 -27.86 13.29
CA ILE A 41 0.59 -28.89 12.26
C ILE A 41 0.21 -28.24 10.93
N VAL A 42 -0.75 -27.31 10.95
CA VAL A 42 -1.34 -26.72 9.74
C VAL A 42 -0.36 -25.81 9.01
N ILE A 43 0.41 -24.95 9.71
CA ILE A 43 1.33 -24.01 9.06
C ILE A 43 2.42 -24.75 8.25
N PRO A 44 3.10 -25.79 8.78
CA PRO A 44 4.02 -26.58 7.98
C PRO A 44 3.38 -27.23 6.76
N ILE A 45 2.13 -27.73 6.86
CA ILE A 45 1.41 -28.30 5.71
C ILE A 45 1.14 -27.22 4.65
N MET A 46 0.73 -26.02 5.06
CA MET A 46 0.50 -24.89 4.14
C MET A 46 1.77 -24.50 3.39
N VAL A 47 2.94 -24.67 3.98
CA VAL A 47 4.26 -24.44 3.35
C VAL A 47 4.69 -25.64 2.51
N TRP A 48 4.48 -26.87 2.98
CA TRP A 48 4.92 -28.09 2.32
C TRP A 48 4.19 -28.35 0.99
N ILE A 49 2.88 -28.05 0.93
CA ILE A 49 2.07 -28.23 -0.28
C ILE A 49 2.64 -27.48 -1.51
N PRO A 50 2.84 -26.14 -1.49
CA PRO A 50 3.40 -25.44 -2.65
C PRO A 50 4.84 -25.85 -2.94
N VAL A 51 5.63 -26.25 -1.92
CA VAL A 51 6.99 -26.75 -2.12
C VAL A 51 6.99 -28.10 -2.86
N SER A 52 6.08 -29.02 -2.51
CA SER A 52 5.95 -30.31 -3.19
C SER A 52 5.42 -30.16 -4.62
N LEU A 53 4.51 -29.22 -4.86
CA LEU A 53 4.06 -28.84 -6.20
C LEU A 53 5.17 -28.26 -7.07
N SER A 54 6.18 -27.66 -6.44
CA SER A 54 7.34 -27.02 -7.07
C SER A 54 8.52 -27.98 -7.30
N SER A 55 8.38 -29.26 -6.94
CA SER A 55 9.42 -30.26 -7.12
C SER A 55 9.58 -30.65 -8.60
N PRO A 56 10.81 -30.83 -9.12
CA PRO A 56 11.04 -31.41 -10.44
C PRO A 56 10.42 -32.80 -10.65
N SER A 57 10.19 -33.55 -9.57
CA SER A 57 9.50 -34.85 -9.59
C SER A 57 7.99 -34.76 -9.76
N ASN A 58 7.41 -33.55 -9.70
CA ASN A 58 5.97 -33.36 -9.84
C ASN A 58 5.55 -33.55 -11.31
N PRO A 59 4.48 -34.32 -11.61
CA PRO A 59 4.01 -34.53 -12.98
C PRO A 59 3.69 -33.24 -13.75
N ASN A 60 3.31 -32.17 -13.05
CA ASN A 60 2.98 -30.88 -13.65
C ASN A 60 4.20 -29.96 -13.87
N TYR A 61 5.39 -30.33 -13.39
CA TYR A 61 6.62 -29.52 -13.52
C TYR A 61 6.97 -29.14 -14.97
N PRO A 62 6.86 -30.05 -15.97
CA PRO A 62 7.18 -29.72 -17.36
C PRO A 62 6.32 -28.60 -17.96
N PHE A 63 5.10 -28.37 -17.44
CA PHE A 63 4.19 -27.35 -17.98
C PHE A 63 4.60 -25.91 -17.63
N TYR A 64 5.32 -25.72 -16.52
CA TYR A 64 5.71 -24.40 -16.04
C TYR A 64 7.22 -24.16 -15.93
N GLN A 65 8.06 -25.20 -16.07
CA GLN A 65 9.53 -25.06 -15.95
C GLN A 65 10.15 -24.00 -16.88
N MET A 66 9.54 -23.74 -18.04
CA MET A 66 10.00 -22.76 -19.03
C MET A 66 9.83 -21.30 -18.56
N ARG A 67 9.02 -21.07 -17.52
CA ARG A 67 8.86 -19.75 -16.90
C ARG A 67 9.88 -19.48 -15.79
N LEU A 68 10.58 -20.52 -15.33
CA LEU A 68 11.58 -20.41 -14.28
C LEU A 68 12.89 -19.87 -14.83
N SER A 69 13.56 -19.05 -14.03
CA SER A 69 14.89 -18.51 -14.34
C SER A 69 15.97 -19.20 -13.51
N ASN A 70 17.24 -18.99 -13.87
CA ASN A 70 18.36 -19.42 -13.04
C ASN A 70 18.30 -18.69 -11.69
N GLY A 71 18.21 -19.47 -10.62
CA GLY A 71 18.24 -18.96 -9.25
C GLY A 71 19.65 -18.96 -8.68
N TRP A 72 19.79 -18.40 -7.49
CA TRP A 72 21.07 -18.23 -6.81
C TRP A 72 21.11 -18.91 -5.44
N LEU A 73 19.96 -19.33 -4.90
CA LEU A 73 19.87 -20.07 -3.64
C LEU A 73 19.85 -21.58 -3.86
N PHE A 74 20.76 -22.29 -3.20
CA PHE A 74 20.79 -23.75 -3.09
C PHE A 74 20.77 -24.52 -4.44
N GLY A 75 21.29 -23.92 -5.51
CA GLY A 75 21.24 -24.50 -6.87
C GLY A 75 19.81 -24.64 -7.43
N ARG A 76 18.81 -24.02 -6.81
CA ARG A 76 17.41 -24.07 -7.25
C ARG A 76 17.15 -22.99 -8.31
N ARG A 77 16.16 -23.25 -9.17
CA ARG A 77 15.60 -22.22 -10.06
C ARG A 77 14.78 -21.22 -9.23
N ILE A 78 14.49 -20.07 -9.84
CA ILE A 78 13.66 -19.02 -9.23
C ILE A 78 12.42 -18.75 -10.09
N ASP A 79 11.27 -18.62 -9.45
CA ASP A 79 10.04 -18.16 -10.08
C ASP A 79 10.00 -16.63 -10.17
N ASN A 80 10.69 -16.08 -11.17
CA ASN A 80 10.69 -14.65 -11.47
C ASN A 80 9.60 -14.28 -12.50
N SER A 81 8.45 -14.97 -12.47
CA SER A 81 7.40 -14.83 -13.50
C SER A 81 6.60 -13.53 -13.39
N ASP A 82 6.35 -13.02 -12.18
CA ASP A 82 5.60 -11.78 -11.94
C ASP A 82 6.35 -10.57 -12.54
N ALA A 83 5.73 -9.91 -13.52
CA ALA A 83 6.37 -8.84 -14.28
C ALA A 83 6.70 -7.60 -13.44
N GLN A 84 5.84 -7.26 -12.46
CA GLN A 84 6.01 -6.08 -11.61
C GLN A 84 7.16 -6.29 -10.64
N TYR A 85 7.19 -7.43 -9.94
CA TYR A 85 8.28 -7.76 -9.03
C TYR A 85 9.59 -7.96 -9.79
N ARG A 86 9.57 -8.65 -10.94
CA ARG A 86 10.76 -8.82 -11.79
C ARG A 86 11.36 -7.47 -12.19
N SER A 87 10.52 -6.51 -12.59
CA SER A 87 10.98 -5.17 -12.96
C SER A 87 11.68 -4.47 -11.79
N PHE A 88 11.09 -4.48 -10.59
CA PHE A 88 11.74 -3.90 -9.40
C PHE A 88 13.03 -4.64 -9.03
N ARG A 89 12.97 -5.97 -8.91
CA ARG A 89 14.10 -6.82 -8.51
C ARG A 89 15.31 -6.64 -9.41
N ASN A 90 15.11 -6.64 -10.72
CA ASN A 90 16.19 -6.49 -11.68
C ASN A 90 16.75 -5.06 -11.73
N ASN A 91 15.95 -4.06 -11.38
CA ASN A 91 16.37 -2.65 -11.30
C ASN A 91 16.75 -2.20 -9.88
N LEU A 92 16.82 -3.11 -8.90
CA LEU A 92 17.19 -2.75 -7.54
C LEU A 92 18.62 -2.17 -7.45
N PRO A 93 19.65 -2.70 -8.14
CA PRO A 93 20.99 -2.11 -8.11
C PRO A 93 21.05 -0.65 -8.60
N PRO A 94 20.53 -0.27 -9.79
CA PRO A 94 20.54 1.13 -10.20
C PRO A 94 19.67 2.03 -9.28
N LEU A 95 18.57 1.52 -8.73
CA LEU A 95 17.78 2.26 -7.73
C LEU A 95 18.58 2.54 -6.45
N LEU A 96 19.36 1.56 -5.96
CA LEU A 96 20.24 1.74 -4.80
C LEU A 96 21.32 2.78 -5.08
N ILE A 97 21.96 2.72 -6.26
CA ILE A 97 22.97 3.71 -6.66
C ILE A 97 22.36 5.11 -6.70
N GLY A 98 21.18 5.27 -7.32
CA GLY A 98 20.47 6.56 -7.36
C GLY A 98 20.10 7.09 -5.97
N ALA A 99 19.62 6.21 -5.09
CA ALA A 99 19.30 6.58 -3.71
C ALA A 99 20.54 7.02 -2.92
N LEU A 100 21.64 6.26 -3.01
CA LEU A 100 22.91 6.60 -2.36
C LEU A 100 23.51 7.90 -2.91
N ALA A 101 23.47 8.10 -4.23
CA ALA A 101 23.96 9.34 -4.86
C ALA A 101 23.16 10.57 -4.38
N PHE A 102 21.84 10.44 -4.27
CA PHE A 102 20.98 11.49 -3.72
C PHE A 102 21.32 11.79 -2.25
N LEU A 103 21.43 10.74 -1.41
CA LEU A 103 21.72 10.89 0.02
C LEU A 103 23.12 11.47 0.25
N LEU A 104 24.13 11.03 -0.52
CA LEU A 104 25.48 11.58 -0.46
C LEU A 104 25.52 13.04 -0.89
N SER A 105 24.86 13.39 -2.00
CA SER A 105 24.77 14.78 -2.47
C SER A 105 24.13 15.69 -1.43
N LYS A 106 23.06 15.21 -0.76
CA LYS A 106 22.42 15.94 0.34
C LYS A 106 23.35 16.08 1.53
N PHE A 107 24.02 15.01 1.93
CA PHE A 107 24.97 15.03 3.04
C PHE A 107 26.05 16.10 2.81
N LEU A 108 26.64 16.13 1.62
CA LEU A 108 27.60 17.17 1.23
C LEU A 108 26.97 18.56 1.28
N ARG A 109 25.76 18.75 0.73
CA ARG A 109 25.05 20.03 0.74
C ARG A 109 24.78 20.55 2.15
N VAL A 110 24.43 19.66 3.08
CA VAL A 110 24.19 19.99 4.50
C VAL A 110 25.51 20.29 5.20
N HIS A 111 26.54 19.49 4.99
CA HIS A 111 27.85 19.66 5.63
C HIS A 111 28.55 20.96 5.22
N TYR A 112 28.42 21.36 3.95
CA TYR A 112 28.96 22.63 3.44
C TYR A 112 27.97 23.80 3.56
N ALA A 113 26.77 23.60 4.12
CA ALA A 113 25.88 24.71 4.39
C ALA A 113 26.43 25.51 5.57
N THR A 114 26.79 26.78 5.33
CA THR A 114 27.27 27.72 6.34
C THR A 114 26.16 28.25 7.26
N VAL A 115 24.91 27.88 7.00
CA VAL A 115 23.73 28.31 7.75
C VAL A 115 23.36 27.19 8.70
N ASN A 116 23.03 27.53 9.95
CA ASN A 116 22.42 26.63 10.92
C ASN A 116 20.92 27.00 11.07
N PRO A 117 20.08 26.68 10.08
CA PRO A 117 18.69 27.06 10.14
C PRO A 117 17.98 26.08 11.06
N GLY A 118 17.21 26.56 12.04
CA GLY A 118 16.27 25.73 12.81
C GLY A 118 15.17 25.05 11.97
N ASN A 119 15.31 25.03 10.63
CA ASN A 119 14.44 24.40 9.65
C ASN A 119 15.23 23.93 8.41
N ASN A 120 14.69 22.99 7.67
CA ASN A 120 15.27 22.40 6.45
C ASN A 120 14.76 23.04 5.15
N LEU A 121 14.16 24.24 5.19
CA LEU A 121 13.59 24.88 3.99
C LEU A 121 14.66 25.29 2.96
N TYR A 122 15.88 25.56 3.41
CA TYR A 122 17.03 25.88 2.54
C TYR A 122 17.43 24.71 1.61
N LEU A 123 16.96 23.50 1.89
CA LEU A 123 17.20 22.31 1.07
C LEU A 123 16.20 22.17 -0.09
N ILE A 124 15.12 22.96 -0.12
CA ILE A 124 14.12 22.90 -1.18
C ILE A 124 14.72 23.13 -2.59
N PRO A 125 15.56 24.16 -2.83
CA PRO A 125 16.18 24.34 -4.14
C PRO A 125 17.05 23.15 -4.56
N PHE A 126 17.77 22.55 -3.60
CA PHE A 126 18.56 21.34 -3.83
C PHE A 126 17.66 20.16 -4.23
N ASN A 127 16.56 19.94 -3.49
CA ASN A 127 15.59 18.90 -3.80
C ASN A 127 14.99 19.09 -5.20
N VAL A 128 14.64 20.31 -5.60
CA VAL A 128 14.18 20.61 -6.97
C VAL A 128 15.23 20.23 -8.01
N GLY A 129 16.50 20.60 -7.80
CA GLY A 129 17.60 20.23 -8.70
C GLY A 129 17.71 18.72 -8.87
N CYS A 130 17.74 17.97 -7.76
CA CYS A 130 17.75 16.51 -7.80
C CYS A 130 16.51 15.91 -8.48
N SER A 131 15.32 16.46 -8.23
CA SER A 131 14.08 16.04 -8.88
C SER A 131 14.15 16.21 -10.39
N LEU A 132 14.66 17.35 -10.88
CA LEU A 132 14.79 17.63 -12.31
C LEU A 132 15.78 16.68 -12.98
N VAL A 133 16.94 16.43 -12.37
CA VAL A 133 17.92 15.45 -12.86
C VAL A 133 17.30 14.05 -12.89
N MET A 134 16.58 13.66 -11.84
CA MET A 134 15.94 12.35 -11.76
C MET A 134 14.88 12.17 -12.85
N ILE A 135 13.97 13.13 -13.06
CA ILE A 135 12.92 12.97 -14.09
C ILE A 135 13.51 12.90 -15.50
N LEU A 136 14.60 13.63 -15.76
CA LEU A 136 15.31 13.57 -17.04
C LEU A 136 15.98 12.20 -17.22
N ALA A 137 16.63 11.68 -16.18
CA ALA A 137 17.24 10.34 -16.22
C ALA A 137 16.19 9.23 -16.38
N LEU A 138 15.05 9.35 -15.71
CA LEU A 138 13.97 8.36 -15.78
C LEU A 138 13.21 8.43 -17.11
N HIS A 139 12.89 9.61 -17.62
CA HIS A 139 11.92 9.76 -18.71
C HIS A 139 12.48 10.38 -19.99
N GLY A 140 13.74 10.83 -20.00
CA GLY A 140 14.34 11.52 -21.13
C GLY A 140 13.56 12.79 -21.47
N THR A 141 13.27 13.00 -22.75
CA THR A 141 12.49 14.16 -23.24
C THR A 141 11.04 14.18 -22.75
N SER A 142 10.48 13.02 -22.38
CA SER A 142 9.13 12.94 -21.82
C SER A 142 9.01 13.63 -20.46
N ALA A 143 10.14 13.96 -19.80
CA ALA A 143 10.15 14.84 -18.64
C ALA A 143 9.49 16.20 -18.91
N LEU A 144 9.61 16.73 -20.14
CA LEU A 144 8.96 17.98 -20.54
C LEU A 144 7.43 17.89 -20.47
N LYS A 145 6.86 16.75 -20.90
CA LYS A 145 5.43 16.46 -20.82
C LYS A 145 4.96 16.45 -19.36
N VAL A 146 5.71 15.75 -18.49
CA VAL A 146 5.43 15.70 -17.05
C VAL A 146 5.46 17.11 -16.44
N LEU A 147 6.50 17.89 -16.72
CA LEU A 147 6.65 19.25 -16.21
C LEU A 147 5.53 20.18 -16.70
N ALA A 148 5.12 20.06 -17.96
CA ALA A 148 4.02 20.86 -18.51
C ALA A 148 2.70 20.58 -17.77
N ILE A 149 2.36 19.30 -17.58
CA ILE A 149 1.15 18.90 -16.86
C ILE A 149 1.18 19.37 -15.40
N VAL A 150 2.31 19.17 -14.72
CA VAL A 150 2.50 19.58 -13.31
C VAL A 150 2.38 21.11 -13.18
N SER A 151 2.94 21.86 -14.12
CA SER A 151 2.86 23.33 -14.16
C SER A 151 1.44 23.83 -14.44
N ALA A 152 0.72 23.19 -15.37
CA ALA A 152 -0.67 23.52 -15.68
C ALA A 152 -1.57 23.35 -14.45
N ASN A 153 -1.43 22.23 -13.71
CA ASN A 153 -2.18 22.02 -12.46
C ASN A 153 -1.87 23.10 -11.40
N TYR A 154 -0.60 23.50 -11.27
CA TYR A 154 -0.22 24.59 -10.36
C TYR A 154 -0.89 25.92 -10.76
N GLY A 155 -0.92 26.22 -12.06
CA GLY A 155 -1.62 27.38 -12.60
C GLY A 155 -3.10 27.39 -12.20
N ILE A 156 -3.81 26.27 -12.43
CA ILE A 156 -5.21 26.11 -12.01
C ILE A 156 -5.37 26.37 -10.50
N ALA A 157 -4.54 25.74 -9.67
CA ALA A 157 -4.61 25.88 -8.22
C ALA A 157 -4.39 27.34 -7.75
N LYS A 158 -3.41 28.05 -8.32
CA LYS A 158 -3.09 29.43 -7.95
C LYS A 158 -4.07 30.44 -8.51
N MET A 159 -4.63 30.21 -9.70
CA MET A 159 -5.64 31.09 -10.30
C MET A 159 -6.97 31.00 -9.56
N CYS A 160 -7.38 29.81 -9.11
CA CYS A 160 -8.67 29.63 -8.44
C CYS A 160 -8.66 30.05 -6.96
N ARG A 161 -7.50 30.02 -6.27
CA ARG A 161 -7.38 30.35 -4.84
C ARG A 161 -8.48 29.70 -3.99
N GLY A 162 -9.28 30.48 -3.26
CA GLY A 162 -10.40 30.02 -2.44
C GLY A 162 -11.74 29.84 -3.18
N SER A 163 -11.77 29.96 -4.51
CA SER A 163 -12.98 29.78 -5.31
C SER A 163 -13.46 28.32 -5.29
N ARG A 164 -14.77 28.12 -5.15
CA ARG A 164 -15.41 26.80 -5.19
C ARG A 164 -15.23 26.08 -6.54
N ALA A 165 -14.91 26.81 -7.60
CA ALA A 165 -14.56 26.23 -8.91
C ALA A 165 -13.19 25.53 -8.90
N GLY A 166 -12.27 25.92 -8.00
CA GLY A 166 -10.90 25.41 -7.95
C GLY A 166 -10.81 23.89 -7.77
N PRO A 167 -11.48 23.32 -6.76
CA PRO A 167 -11.57 21.87 -6.60
C PRO A 167 -12.11 21.16 -7.86
N ALA A 168 -13.22 21.65 -8.43
CA ALA A 168 -13.84 21.03 -9.60
C ALA A 168 -12.89 21.04 -10.81
N LEU A 169 -12.27 22.18 -11.12
CA LEU A 169 -11.31 22.30 -12.23
C LEU A 169 -10.07 21.42 -12.02
N THR A 170 -9.56 21.35 -10.79
CA THR A 170 -8.45 20.46 -10.45
C THR A 170 -8.81 19.00 -10.72
N TRP A 171 -9.95 18.54 -10.23
CA TRP A 171 -10.38 17.15 -10.40
C TRP A 171 -10.66 16.82 -11.87
N MET A 172 -11.34 17.70 -12.61
CA MET A 172 -11.60 17.52 -14.04
C MET A 172 -10.29 17.47 -14.84
N PHE A 173 -9.35 18.37 -14.58
CA PHE A 173 -8.05 18.37 -15.25
C PHE A 173 -7.29 17.07 -14.99
N ASN A 174 -7.17 16.66 -13.73
CA ASN A 174 -6.42 15.46 -13.37
C ASN A 174 -7.08 14.18 -13.88
N ALA A 175 -8.42 14.10 -13.86
CA ALA A 175 -9.16 12.98 -14.45
C ALA A 175 -8.97 12.91 -15.97
N ALA A 176 -9.03 14.05 -16.66
CA ALA A 176 -8.77 14.12 -18.09
C ALA A 176 -7.34 13.68 -18.42
N VAL A 177 -6.34 14.13 -17.67
CA VAL A 177 -4.94 13.71 -17.86
C VAL A 177 -4.78 12.20 -17.66
N LEU A 178 -5.38 11.60 -16.62
CA LEU A 178 -5.32 10.16 -16.42
C LEU A 178 -5.95 9.40 -17.60
N PHE A 179 -7.13 9.84 -18.04
CA PHE A 179 -7.83 9.22 -19.16
C PHE A 179 -7.03 9.31 -20.46
N LEU A 180 -6.49 10.49 -20.76
CA LEU A 180 -5.68 10.71 -21.96
C LEU A 180 -4.35 9.94 -21.89
N ASN A 181 -3.71 9.88 -20.74
CA ASN A 181 -2.50 9.10 -20.53
C ASN A 181 -2.71 7.61 -20.81
N GLU A 182 -3.81 7.05 -20.31
CA GLU A 182 -4.18 5.64 -20.54
C GLU A 182 -4.57 5.40 -22.00
N ARG A 183 -5.35 6.31 -22.60
CA ARG A 183 -5.81 6.18 -23.98
C ARG A 183 -4.68 6.25 -25.01
N TYR A 184 -3.68 7.10 -24.78
CA TYR A 184 -2.62 7.42 -25.74
C TYR A 184 -1.23 6.93 -25.33
N GLY A 185 -1.09 6.21 -24.21
CA GLY A 185 0.19 5.63 -23.78
C GLY A 185 1.30 6.65 -23.50
N GLY A 186 0.95 7.85 -23.00
CA GLY A 186 1.90 8.89 -22.61
C GLY A 186 2.37 9.85 -23.73
N TYR A 187 1.64 9.89 -24.84
CA TYR A 187 1.80 10.80 -26.00
C TYR A 187 3.15 10.68 -26.73
N ARG A 188 3.14 10.77 -28.06
CA ARG A 188 4.37 10.91 -28.85
C ARG A 188 4.48 12.35 -29.33
N PHE A 189 5.68 12.92 -29.30
CA PHE A 189 5.92 14.28 -29.78
C PHE A 189 5.65 14.39 -31.28
N GLY A 190 6.04 13.39 -32.07
CA GLY A 190 5.76 13.34 -33.51
C GLY A 190 4.27 13.37 -33.87
N ASP A 191 3.44 12.69 -33.07
CA ASP A 191 1.99 12.67 -33.27
C ASP A 191 1.32 14.01 -32.90
N MET A 192 1.95 14.80 -32.02
CA MET A 192 1.43 16.10 -31.56
C MET A 192 1.85 17.24 -32.48
N ILE A 193 3.13 17.27 -32.87
CA ILE A 193 3.72 18.33 -33.68
C ILE A 193 4.67 17.69 -34.69
N PRO A 194 4.33 17.71 -36.00
CA PRO A 194 5.23 17.26 -37.05
C PRO A 194 6.60 17.96 -36.95
N GLY A 195 7.68 17.19 -36.98
CA GLY A 195 9.06 17.70 -36.84
C GLY A 195 9.68 17.55 -35.43
N LEU A 196 8.90 17.19 -34.41
CA LEU A 196 9.43 16.87 -33.07
C LEU A 196 9.69 15.38 -32.83
N GLU A 197 9.63 14.55 -33.86
CA GLU A 197 9.85 13.09 -33.79
C GLU A 197 11.19 12.72 -33.17
N TYR A 198 12.24 13.53 -33.39
CA TYR A 198 13.56 13.28 -32.80
C TYR A 198 13.52 13.25 -31.27
N LEU A 199 12.60 14.00 -30.63
CA LEU A 199 12.47 13.99 -29.17
C LEU A 199 11.98 12.63 -28.67
N ASP A 200 11.18 11.89 -29.43
CA ASP A 200 10.70 10.56 -29.03
C ASP A 200 11.82 9.48 -29.04
N THR A 201 12.97 9.77 -29.65
CA THR A 201 14.14 8.87 -29.68
C THR A 201 14.93 8.89 -28.37
N ILE A 202 14.90 10.00 -27.63
CA ILE A 202 15.66 10.19 -26.40
C ILE A 202 14.84 9.67 -25.21
N GLN A 203 14.94 8.36 -24.99
CA GLN A 203 14.25 7.68 -23.89
C GLN A 203 15.10 7.62 -22.62
N GLY A 204 14.47 7.78 -21.46
CA GLY A 204 15.10 7.57 -20.17
C GLY A 204 15.06 6.10 -19.73
N ALA A 205 15.59 5.81 -18.54
CA ALA A 205 15.65 4.46 -17.98
C ALA A 205 14.26 3.82 -17.71
N TYR A 206 13.23 4.65 -17.56
CA TYR A 206 11.85 4.25 -17.33
C TYR A 206 10.90 5.11 -18.19
N PRO A 207 10.81 4.84 -19.51
CA PRO A 207 10.13 5.73 -20.47
C PRO A 207 8.60 5.78 -20.29
N ARG A 208 8.01 4.80 -19.59
CA ARG A 208 6.57 4.72 -19.33
C ARG A 208 6.13 5.63 -18.17
N TRP A 209 6.43 6.92 -18.30
CA TRP A 209 6.13 7.94 -17.28
C TRP A 209 4.64 7.99 -16.91
N HIS A 210 3.75 7.73 -17.87
CA HIS A 210 2.30 7.75 -17.69
C HIS A 210 1.81 6.73 -16.65
N VAL A 211 2.51 5.61 -16.46
CA VAL A 211 2.16 4.58 -15.48
C VAL A 211 2.43 5.07 -14.04
N SER A 212 3.61 5.65 -13.80
CA SER A 212 3.95 6.20 -12.48
C SER A 212 3.22 7.53 -12.22
N PHE A 213 2.71 8.18 -13.26
CA PHE A 213 1.98 9.45 -13.14
C PHE A 213 0.71 9.35 -12.29
N ASN A 214 0.11 8.16 -12.17
CA ASN A 214 -1.06 7.96 -11.31
C ASN A 214 -0.79 8.37 -9.85
N ILE A 215 0.41 8.12 -9.33
CA ILE A 215 0.80 8.57 -7.99
C ILE A 215 1.06 10.08 -7.97
N THR A 216 1.68 10.62 -9.00
CA THR A 216 1.92 12.06 -9.16
C THR A 216 0.61 12.84 -9.14
N MET A 217 -0.42 12.36 -9.85
CA MET A 217 -1.76 12.95 -9.87
C MET A 217 -2.32 13.18 -8.46
N LEU A 218 -2.16 12.19 -7.56
CA LEU A 218 -2.63 12.31 -6.18
C LEU A 218 -1.96 13.49 -5.45
N ARG A 219 -0.69 13.77 -5.74
CA ARG A 219 0.02 14.93 -5.19
C ARG A 219 -0.45 16.25 -5.79
N LEU A 220 -0.78 16.27 -7.08
CA LEU A 220 -1.34 17.43 -7.75
C LEU A 220 -2.64 17.87 -7.07
N VAL A 221 -3.54 16.91 -6.86
CA VAL A 221 -4.80 17.13 -6.13
C VAL A 221 -4.53 17.51 -4.67
N SER A 222 -3.60 16.86 -3.97
CA SER A 222 -3.24 17.21 -2.59
C SER A 222 -2.84 18.69 -2.46
N PHE A 223 -1.94 19.17 -3.33
CA PHE A 223 -1.52 20.57 -3.31
C PHE A 223 -2.69 21.52 -3.58
N SER A 224 -3.46 21.27 -4.65
CA SER A 224 -4.56 22.16 -5.03
C SER A 224 -5.63 22.26 -3.94
N MET A 225 -5.98 21.13 -3.31
CA MET A 225 -6.97 21.09 -2.24
C MET A 225 -6.44 21.72 -0.95
N ASP A 226 -5.19 21.46 -0.58
CA ASP A 226 -4.56 22.06 0.60
C ASP A 226 -4.43 23.59 0.45
N HIS A 227 -4.09 24.08 -0.75
CA HIS A 227 -4.07 25.52 -1.08
C HIS A 227 -5.47 26.12 -1.04
N TYR A 228 -6.47 25.47 -1.65
CA TYR A 228 -7.87 25.92 -1.61
C TYR A 228 -8.36 26.09 -0.17
N TRP A 229 -8.10 25.11 0.71
CA TRP A 229 -8.48 25.20 2.12
C TRP A 229 -7.71 26.26 2.89
N ALA A 230 -6.43 26.48 2.57
CA ALA A 230 -5.64 27.56 3.17
C ALA A 230 -6.18 28.96 2.82
N CYS A 231 -6.80 29.12 1.65
CA CYS A 231 -7.45 30.37 1.25
C CYS A 231 -8.85 30.59 1.86
N GLN A 232 -9.41 29.62 2.61
CA GLN A 232 -10.76 29.76 3.16
C GLN A 232 -10.78 30.45 4.53
N PRO A 233 -11.65 31.46 4.74
CA PRO A 233 -11.69 32.24 5.99
C PRO A 233 -12.10 31.41 7.22
N LEU A 234 -12.86 30.32 7.04
CA LEU A 234 -13.37 29.44 8.11
C LEU A 234 -12.41 28.32 8.52
N ARG A 235 -11.26 28.18 7.84
CA ARG A 235 -10.19 27.22 8.18
C ARG A 235 -8.84 27.89 8.39
N SER A 236 -8.84 29.21 8.60
CA SER A 236 -7.73 29.88 9.29
C SER A 236 -7.38 29.09 10.55
N PRO A 237 -6.10 28.86 10.83
CA PRO A 237 -5.65 27.87 11.79
C PRO A 237 -6.39 28.08 13.11
N SER A 238 -7.07 27.05 13.59
CA SER A 238 -7.35 26.95 15.02
C SER A 238 -6.04 27.25 15.73
N SER A 239 -6.10 28.24 16.61
CA SER A 239 -5.12 28.82 17.52
C SER A 239 -4.33 27.80 18.37
N GLU A 240 -3.75 26.78 17.73
CA GLU A 240 -2.99 25.69 18.33
C GLU A 240 -1.53 25.64 17.85
N ASP A 241 -1.04 26.64 17.08
CA ASP A 241 0.41 26.76 16.93
C ASP A 241 1.01 27.40 18.19
N THR A 242 1.15 26.60 19.25
CA THR A 242 1.76 26.99 20.54
C THR A 242 3.29 27.21 20.43
N GLY A 243 3.83 27.27 19.21
CA GLY A 243 5.21 27.69 18.93
C GLY A 243 6.32 26.74 19.36
N SER A 244 6.01 25.65 20.11
CA SER A 244 7.04 24.84 20.77
C SER A 244 6.79 23.32 20.75
N ALA A 245 5.60 22.84 20.39
CA ALA A 245 5.30 21.41 20.38
C ALA A 245 5.57 20.76 19.00
N GLN A 246 6.18 19.57 19.00
CA GLN A 246 6.24 18.72 17.82
C GLN A 246 4.81 18.42 17.34
N LEU A 247 4.52 18.72 16.07
CA LEU A 247 3.21 18.47 15.49
C LEU A 247 3.01 16.96 15.27
N SER A 248 1.86 16.44 15.70
CA SER A 248 1.44 15.08 15.38
C SER A 248 1.24 14.87 13.87
N GLU A 249 1.31 13.63 13.39
CA GLU A 249 1.05 13.28 11.97
C GLU A 249 -0.26 13.90 11.46
N LYS A 250 -1.33 13.85 12.27
CA LYS A 250 -2.64 14.42 11.91
C LYS A 250 -2.62 15.95 11.84
N GLN A 251 -1.92 16.62 12.77
CA GLN A 251 -1.78 18.08 12.76
C GLN A 251 -0.98 18.53 11.53
N ARG A 252 0.16 17.88 11.23
CA ARG A 252 0.97 18.22 10.04
C ARG A 252 0.19 18.10 8.73
N GLN A 253 -0.73 17.14 8.62
CA GLN A 253 -1.57 17.02 7.42
C GLN A 253 -2.65 18.11 7.36
N SER A 254 -3.27 18.47 8.48
CA SER A 254 -4.45 19.34 8.51
C SER A 254 -4.15 20.84 8.64
N MET A 255 -3.06 21.21 9.30
CA MET A 255 -2.67 22.59 9.50
C MET A 255 -2.13 23.21 8.21
N ALA A 256 -2.81 24.24 7.74
CA ALA A 256 -2.39 25.04 6.59
C ALA A 256 -1.10 25.81 6.87
N HIS A 257 -0.39 26.16 5.79
CA HIS A 257 0.78 27.01 5.84
C HIS A 257 0.41 28.48 5.50
N PRO A 258 1.30 29.46 5.79
CA PRO A 258 1.16 30.79 5.21
C PRO A 258 1.17 30.75 3.68
N GLU A 259 0.47 31.68 3.02
CA GLU A 259 0.28 31.67 1.55
C GLU A 259 1.60 31.59 0.78
N GLY A 260 2.66 32.26 1.26
CA GLY A 260 3.99 32.25 0.64
C GLY A 260 4.66 30.86 0.58
N MET A 261 4.20 29.89 1.38
CA MET A 261 4.70 28.52 1.33
C MET A 261 4.07 27.70 0.19
N TYR A 262 2.91 28.11 -0.34
CA TYR A 262 2.31 27.50 -1.54
C TYR A 262 2.94 28.09 -2.81
N SER A 263 4.28 28.07 -2.87
CA SER A 263 5.09 28.55 -3.98
C SER A 263 5.37 27.44 -5.00
N TYR A 264 5.71 27.84 -6.22
CA TYR A 264 6.02 26.90 -7.31
C TYR A 264 7.21 26.00 -6.98
N MET A 265 8.23 26.54 -6.31
CA MET A 265 9.43 25.78 -5.94
C MET A 265 9.12 24.70 -4.90
N ASN A 266 8.35 25.02 -3.86
CA ASN A 266 7.90 24.06 -2.86
C ASN A 266 6.99 22.99 -3.48
N TYR A 267 6.15 23.39 -4.42
CA TYR A 267 5.27 22.49 -5.16
C TYR A 267 6.06 21.48 -6.00
N ILE A 268 7.05 21.92 -6.79
CA ILE A 268 7.89 21.01 -7.59
C ILE A 268 8.71 20.07 -6.70
N ALA A 269 9.28 20.58 -5.61
CA ALA A 269 10.02 19.76 -4.65
C ALA A 269 9.14 18.64 -4.05
N TYR A 270 7.87 18.94 -3.77
CA TYR A 270 6.90 17.99 -3.23
C TYR A 270 6.43 16.98 -4.29
N VAL A 271 5.95 17.46 -5.44
CA VAL A 271 5.35 16.61 -6.48
C VAL A 271 6.37 15.63 -7.03
N LEU A 272 7.59 16.10 -7.29
CA LEU A 272 8.66 15.30 -7.90
C LEU A 272 9.67 14.76 -6.90
N TYR A 273 9.33 14.75 -5.61
CA TYR A 273 10.24 14.32 -4.54
C TYR A 273 10.84 12.93 -4.82
N PRO A 274 12.17 12.81 -5.02
CA PRO A 274 12.80 11.60 -5.58
C PRO A 274 12.50 10.32 -4.81
N PRO A 275 12.60 10.29 -3.46
CA PRO A 275 12.37 9.07 -2.70
C PRO A 275 10.95 8.51 -2.86
N LEU A 276 9.97 9.34 -3.20
CA LEU A 276 8.58 8.91 -3.27
C LEU A 276 8.00 8.90 -4.69
N TYR A 277 8.73 9.37 -5.70
CA TYR A 277 8.18 9.64 -7.04
C TYR A 277 7.66 8.39 -7.77
N ILE A 278 8.45 7.31 -7.81
CA ILE A 278 8.14 6.12 -8.63
C ILE A 278 7.01 5.30 -8.00
N ALA A 279 7.19 4.88 -6.75
CA ALA A 279 6.22 4.05 -6.02
C ALA A 279 6.32 4.24 -4.50
N GLY A 280 6.62 5.46 -4.02
CA GLY A 280 6.67 5.71 -2.58
C GLY A 280 5.29 5.91 -1.95
N PRO A 281 5.19 5.84 -0.61
CA PRO A 281 3.98 6.24 0.09
C PRO A 281 3.51 7.66 -0.29
N ILE A 282 2.19 7.84 -0.26
CA ILE A 282 1.52 9.09 -0.58
C ILE A 282 1.54 10.00 0.66
N MET A 283 2.18 11.16 0.53
CA MET A 283 2.22 12.19 1.55
C MET A 283 1.46 13.43 1.06
N THR A 284 0.79 14.14 1.97
CA THR A 284 0.12 15.42 1.65
C THR A 284 1.12 16.57 1.52
N PHE A 285 0.79 17.62 0.79
CA PHE A 285 1.66 18.79 0.66
C PHE A 285 1.98 19.43 2.02
N ASN A 286 0.95 19.61 2.86
CA ASN A 286 1.11 20.24 4.17
C ASN A 286 2.11 19.47 5.05
N ASP A 287 1.99 18.13 5.14
CA ASP A 287 2.90 17.29 5.92
C ASP A 287 4.35 17.37 5.40
N PHE A 288 4.54 17.31 4.08
CA PHE A 288 5.87 17.44 3.47
C PHE A 288 6.55 18.75 3.85
N ILE A 289 5.86 19.89 3.72
CA ILE A 289 6.42 21.20 4.07
C ILE A 289 6.58 21.37 5.58
N TRP A 290 5.69 20.83 6.41
CA TRP A 290 5.87 20.84 7.87
C TRP A 290 7.09 20.06 8.31
N GLN A 291 7.41 18.93 7.67
CA GLN A 291 8.63 18.18 7.98
C GLN A 291 9.91 18.90 7.53
N HIS A 292 9.83 19.80 6.55
CA HIS A 292 10.95 20.71 6.26
C HIS A 292 11.01 21.87 7.25
N ARG A 293 9.87 22.44 7.65
CA ARG A 293 9.82 23.60 8.56
C ARG A 293 10.12 23.24 10.01
N ARG A 294 9.66 22.07 10.47
CA ARG A 294 9.83 21.48 11.80
C ARG A 294 10.23 20.01 11.63
N PRO A 295 11.53 19.71 11.45
CA PRO A 295 12.01 18.36 11.22
C PRO A 295 11.52 17.38 12.28
N THR A 296 10.97 16.25 11.82
CA THR A 296 10.58 15.16 12.72
C THR A 296 11.85 14.40 13.13
N PRO A 297 12.09 14.15 14.43
CA PRO A 297 13.27 13.42 14.85
C PRO A 297 13.17 11.96 14.42
N ILE A 298 14.00 11.55 13.46
CA ILE A 298 14.13 10.16 13.03
C ILE A 298 15.45 9.62 13.58
N SER A 299 15.37 8.71 14.55
CA SER A 299 16.58 8.13 15.13
C SER A 299 17.28 7.18 14.15
N THR A 300 18.61 7.16 14.15
CA THR A 300 19.40 6.19 13.38
C THR A 300 19.01 4.76 13.71
N GLN A 301 18.68 4.47 14.97
CA GLN A 301 18.21 3.16 15.39
C GLN A 301 16.89 2.76 14.70
N THR A 302 15.95 3.70 14.57
CA THR A 302 14.69 3.49 13.84
C THR A 302 14.96 3.15 12.38
N THR A 303 15.85 3.91 11.73
CA THR A 303 16.21 3.70 10.32
C THR A 303 16.92 2.35 10.11
N ILE A 304 17.85 1.95 10.99
CA ILE A 304 18.53 0.65 10.93
C ILE A 304 17.52 -0.50 11.13
N LYS A 305 16.63 -0.40 12.12
CA LYS A 305 15.56 -1.40 12.33
C LYS A 305 14.67 -1.52 11.08
N TYR A 306 14.39 -0.39 10.42
CA TYR A 306 13.59 -0.37 9.21
C TYR A 306 14.32 -0.99 8.01
N LEU A 307 15.62 -0.71 7.85
CA LEU A 307 16.49 -1.36 6.86
C LEU A 307 16.51 -2.88 7.06
N LEU A 308 16.69 -3.35 8.30
CA LEU A 308 16.64 -4.78 8.61
C LEU A 308 15.29 -5.40 8.23
N ARG A 309 14.18 -4.72 8.53
CA ARG A 309 12.83 -5.15 8.10
C ARG A 309 12.67 -5.21 6.58
N PHE A 310 13.28 -4.29 5.84
CA PHE A 310 13.30 -4.33 4.38
C PHE A 310 14.10 -5.54 3.88
N VAL A 311 15.34 -5.72 4.36
CA VAL A 311 16.22 -6.83 3.95
C VAL A 311 15.58 -8.18 4.26
N VAL A 312 15.03 -8.36 5.47
CA VAL A 312 14.33 -9.61 5.83
C VAL A 312 13.14 -9.87 4.92
N SER A 313 12.33 -8.87 4.59
CA SER A 313 11.21 -9.04 3.67
C SER A 313 11.65 -9.37 2.24
N PHE A 314 12.72 -8.73 1.76
CA PHE A 314 13.30 -9.05 0.46
C PHE A 314 13.82 -10.49 0.42
N MET A 315 14.61 -10.90 1.42
CA MET A 315 15.13 -12.27 1.51
C MET A 315 14.01 -13.31 1.71
N THR A 316 12.94 -12.97 2.41
CA THR A 316 11.75 -13.83 2.53
C THR A 316 11.10 -14.07 1.17
N MET A 317 10.95 -13.02 0.36
CA MET A 317 10.43 -13.16 -1.00
C MET A 317 11.37 -13.97 -1.89
N GLU A 318 12.68 -13.72 -1.84
CA GLU A 318 13.67 -14.53 -2.57
C GLU A 318 13.57 -16.01 -2.17
N PHE A 319 13.49 -16.32 -0.87
CA PHE A 319 13.33 -17.69 -0.39
C PHE A 319 12.02 -18.31 -0.92
N ILE A 320 10.88 -17.64 -0.78
CA ILE A 320 9.60 -18.13 -1.31
C ILE A 320 9.71 -18.43 -2.81
N LEU A 321 10.29 -17.54 -3.62
CA LEU A 321 10.38 -17.73 -5.06
C LEU A 321 11.32 -18.86 -5.51
N HIS A 322 12.28 -19.28 -4.66
CA HIS A 322 13.14 -20.44 -4.96
C HIS A 322 12.49 -21.77 -4.55
N PHE A 323 11.55 -21.76 -3.60
CA PHE A 323 10.94 -22.98 -3.06
C PHE A 323 9.50 -23.20 -3.50
N MET A 324 8.77 -22.13 -3.85
CA MET A 324 7.35 -22.13 -4.19
C MET A 324 7.12 -21.41 -5.52
N TYR A 325 7.07 -22.17 -6.62
CA TYR A 325 6.89 -21.68 -7.99
C TYR A 325 5.43 -21.36 -8.34
N VAL A 326 4.73 -20.74 -7.39
CA VAL A 326 3.28 -20.58 -7.41
C VAL A 326 2.83 -19.62 -8.51
N VAL A 327 3.63 -18.63 -8.90
CA VAL A 327 3.28 -17.70 -9.99
C VAL A 327 3.41 -18.41 -11.34
N ALA A 328 4.49 -19.16 -11.56
CA ALA A 328 4.67 -19.95 -12.77
C ALA A 328 3.57 -21.01 -12.93
N ILE A 329 3.23 -21.73 -11.85
CA ILE A 329 2.12 -22.68 -11.80
C ILE A 329 0.81 -21.96 -12.15
N LYS A 330 0.56 -20.79 -11.54
CA LYS A 330 -0.62 -19.95 -11.78
C LYS A 330 -0.77 -19.62 -13.28
N ASP A 331 0.27 -19.02 -13.85
CA ASP A 331 0.25 -18.45 -15.19
C ASP A 331 0.15 -19.51 -16.28
N ARG A 332 0.59 -20.75 -15.99
CA ARG A 332 0.53 -21.88 -16.92
C ARG A 332 -0.65 -22.81 -16.68
N LYS A 333 -1.53 -22.48 -15.73
CA LYS A 333 -2.67 -23.32 -15.34
C LYS A 333 -2.25 -24.76 -14.98
N ALA A 334 -1.05 -24.92 -14.41
CA ALA A 334 -0.39 -26.21 -14.21
C ALA A 334 -0.81 -26.92 -12.90
N TRP A 335 -2.12 -27.10 -12.72
CA TRP A 335 -2.72 -27.74 -11.55
C TRP A 335 -3.73 -28.83 -11.94
N VAL A 336 -3.59 -29.41 -13.13
CA VAL A 336 -4.42 -30.53 -13.57
C VAL A 336 -4.21 -31.71 -12.61
N GLY A 337 -5.31 -32.31 -12.14
CA GLY A 337 -5.30 -33.39 -11.16
C GLY A 337 -4.95 -32.98 -9.73
N ALA A 338 -4.79 -31.69 -9.45
CA ALA A 338 -4.51 -31.22 -8.09
C ALA A 338 -5.75 -31.33 -7.19
N SER A 339 -5.53 -31.73 -5.94
CA SER A 339 -6.56 -31.77 -4.89
C SER A 339 -7.08 -30.35 -4.55
N PRO A 340 -8.28 -30.24 -3.95
CA PRO A 340 -8.79 -28.96 -3.46
C PRO A 340 -7.82 -28.23 -2.51
N ALA A 341 -7.08 -28.97 -1.68
CA ALA A 341 -6.07 -28.42 -0.79
C ALA A 341 -4.87 -27.81 -1.53
N GLN A 342 -4.34 -28.53 -2.52
CA GLN A 342 -3.24 -28.06 -3.37
C GLN A 342 -3.62 -26.78 -4.11
N ILE A 343 -4.80 -26.79 -4.72
CA ILE A 343 -5.38 -25.66 -5.41
C ILE A 343 -5.53 -24.45 -4.47
N SER A 344 -6.09 -24.66 -3.28
CA SER A 344 -6.28 -23.62 -2.28
C SER A 344 -4.94 -22.99 -1.86
N MET A 345 -3.89 -23.80 -1.70
CA MET A 345 -2.55 -23.31 -1.34
C MET A 345 -1.87 -22.55 -2.48
N ILE A 346 -2.07 -22.95 -3.75
CA ILE A 346 -1.63 -22.15 -4.91
C ILE A 346 -2.27 -20.75 -4.82
N GLY A 347 -3.59 -20.68 -4.60
CA GLY A 347 -4.31 -19.42 -4.46
C GLY A 347 -3.82 -18.56 -3.29
N PHE A 348 -3.73 -19.14 -2.10
CA PHE A 348 -3.28 -18.45 -0.89
C PHE A 348 -1.86 -17.90 -1.01
N TRP A 349 -0.91 -18.72 -1.47
CA TRP A 349 0.47 -18.27 -1.64
C TRP A 349 0.63 -17.26 -2.77
N ASN A 350 -0.22 -17.32 -3.80
CA ASN A 350 -0.24 -16.26 -4.81
C ASN A 350 -0.65 -14.91 -4.19
N LEU A 351 -1.66 -14.89 -3.31
CA LEU A 351 -2.04 -13.68 -2.57
C LEU A 351 -0.92 -13.20 -1.63
N MET A 352 -0.19 -14.12 -0.99
CA MET A 352 0.99 -13.77 -0.17
C MET A 352 2.11 -13.15 -1.02
N ILE A 353 2.37 -13.68 -2.22
CA ILE A 353 3.31 -13.12 -3.19
C ILE A 353 2.85 -11.73 -3.65
N VAL A 354 1.54 -11.53 -3.90
CA VAL A 354 0.97 -10.21 -4.22
C VAL A 354 1.14 -9.22 -3.07
N TRP A 355 1.03 -9.66 -1.81
CA TRP A 355 1.32 -8.80 -0.67
C TRP A 355 2.81 -8.43 -0.60
N LEU A 356 3.72 -9.41 -0.75
CA LEU A 356 5.17 -9.18 -0.71
C LEU A 356 5.67 -8.30 -1.86
N LYS A 357 5.17 -8.52 -3.08
CA LYS A 357 5.60 -7.75 -4.27
C LYS A 357 5.30 -6.27 -4.17
N LEU A 358 4.26 -5.89 -3.42
CA LEU A 358 3.92 -4.48 -3.14
C LEU A 358 4.63 -3.96 -1.90
N LEU A 359 4.72 -4.79 -0.85
CA LEU A 359 5.41 -4.45 0.40
C LEU A 359 6.86 -4.00 0.15
N ILE A 360 7.61 -4.76 -0.65
CA ILE A 360 9.06 -4.59 -0.80
C ILE A 360 9.39 -3.23 -1.47
N PRO A 361 8.85 -2.87 -2.65
CA PRO A 361 9.08 -1.56 -3.24
C PRO A 361 8.64 -0.41 -2.32
N TRP A 362 7.46 -0.51 -1.69
CA TRP A 362 6.98 0.53 -0.78
C TRP A 362 7.90 0.72 0.42
N ARG A 363 8.44 -0.38 0.97
CA ARG A 363 9.44 -0.30 2.04
C ARG A 363 10.75 0.30 1.56
N PHE A 364 11.21 -0.03 0.37
CA PHE A 364 12.42 0.56 -0.21
C PHE A 364 12.30 2.09 -0.32
N PHE A 365 11.25 2.58 -0.97
CA PHE A 365 11.03 4.02 -1.16
C PHE A 365 10.78 4.76 0.15
N ARG A 366 10.07 4.14 1.11
CA ARG A 366 9.95 4.69 2.46
C ARG A 366 11.30 4.73 3.18
N LEU A 367 12.13 3.69 3.09
CA LEU A 367 13.45 3.68 3.70
C LEU A 367 14.32 4.81 3.15
N TRP A 368 14.29 5.04 1.85
CA TRP A 368 14.98 6.16 1.22
C TRP A 368 14.50 7.51 1.81
N ALA A 369 13.19 7.72 1.94
CA ALA A 369 12.66 8.93 2.56
C ALA A 369 13.06 9.08 4.04
N LEU A 370 13.09 7.99 4.83
CA LEU A 370 13.53 8.02 6.22
C LEU A 370 15.01 8.40 6.35
N MET A 371 15.86 7.87 5.48
CA MET A 371 17.28 8.25 5.40
C MET A 371 17.44 9.72 4.98
N ASP A 372 16.50 10.24 4.21
CA ASP A 372 16.42 11.67 3.86
C ASP A 372 15.90 12.56 5.00
N GLY A 373 15.38 11.99 6.09
CA GLY A 373 14.82 12.76 7.21
C GLY A 373 13.34 13.11 7.05
N ILE A 374 12.63 12.47 6.12
CA ILE A 374 11.19 12.59 5.92
C ILE A 374 10.53 11.28 6.36
N ASP A 375 9.52 11.37 7.23
CA ASP A 375 8.73 10.24 7.75
C ASP A 375 7.37 10.15 7.04
N PRO A 376 7.27 9.41 5.92
CA PRO A 376 6.00 9.13 5.28
C PRO A 376 5.24 7.98 5.96
N PRO A 377 3.92 7.85 5.73
CA PRO A 377 3.13 6.73 6.24
C PRO A 377 3.66 5.36 5.79
N GLU A 378 3.64 4.36 6.68
CA GLU A 378 3.87 2.95 6.32
C GLU A 378 2.67 2.41 5.54
N ASN A 379 2.90 1.80 4.38
CA ASN A 379 1.83 1.33 3.49
C ASN A 379 1.25 -0.01 3.87
N MET A 380 2.04 -0.90 4.48
CA MET A 380 1.59 -2.22 4.91
C MET A 380 1.79 -2.38 6.41
N VAL A 381 0.76 -2.07 7.16
CA VAL A 381 0.82 -2.11 8.63
C VAL A 381 0.77 -3.55 9.16
N ARG A 382 0.08 -4.43 8.45
CA ARG A 382 -0.15 -5.83 8.84
C ARG A 382 0.07 -6.76 7.65
N CYS A 383 0.42 -8.01 7.97
CA CYS A 383 0.45 -9.08 6.97
C CYS A 383 -0.98 -9.38 6.50
N MET A 384 -1.14 -9.75 5.22
CA MET A 384 -2.43 -10.16 4.66
C MET A 384 -3.07 -11.29 5.49
N ALA A 385 -2.28 -12.28 5.92
CA ALA A 385 -2.74 -13.38 6.77
C ALA A 385 -3.06 -12.98 8.24
N ASN A 386 -2.76 -11.75 8.65
CA ASN A 386 -3.04 -11.20 9.98
C ASN A 386 -4.13 -10.10 9.90
N ASN A 387 -5.18 -10.35 9.11
CA ASN A 387 -6.35 -9.49 9.02
C ASN A 387 -7.62 -10.35 8.99
N TYR A 388 -8.52 -10.12 9.95
CA TYR A 388 -9.81 -10.82 10.06
C TYR A 388 -11.02 -9.92 9.71
N SER A 389 -10.81 -8.61 9.63
CA SER A 389 -11.83 -7.60 9.32
C SER A 389 -11.56 -7.06 7.92
N THR A 390 -12.61 -6.96 7.10
CA THR A 390 -12.50 -6.41 5.74
C THR A 390 -12.21 -4.92 5.81
N LEU A 391 -12.90 -4.19 6.69
CA LEU A 391 -12.62 -2.77 6.94
C LEU A 391 -11.20 -2.55 7.46
N GLY A 392 -10.75 -3.39 8.39
CA GLY A 392 -9.40 -3.30 8.94
C GLY A 392 -8.32 -3.62 7.91
N PHE A 393 -8.58 -4.59 7.04
CA PHE A 393 -7.73 -4.90 5.90
C PHE A 393 -7.52 -3.66 5.02
N TRP A 394 -8.59 -3.00 4.56
CA TRP A 394 -8.49 -1.80 3.70
C TRP A 394 -7.86 -0.58 4.39
N ARG A 395 -7.96 -0.47 5.72
CA ARG A 395 -7.25 0.58 6.49
C ARG A 395 -5.75 0.27 6.66
N SER A 396 -5.38 -1.00 6.65
CA SER A 396 -3.99 -1.45 6.84
C SER A 396 -3.21 -1.64 5.53
N TRP A 397 -3.93 -1.90 4.43
CA TRP A 397 -3.41 -2.10 3.09
C TRP A 397 -3.30 -0.77 2.34
N HIS A 398 -2.12 -0.49 1.79
CA HIS A 398 -1.82 0.78 1.13
C HIS A 398 -2.26 1.99 1.96
N ARG A 399 -1.94 2.00 3.26
CA ARG A 399 -2.43 2.98 4.25
C ARG A 399 -2.29 4.43 3.78
N SER A 400 -1.17 4.81 3.14
CA SER A 400 -0.99 6.18 2.67
C SER A 400 -2.08 6.61 1.69
N TYR A 401 -2.49 5.69 0.81
CA TYR A 401 -3.56 5.92 -0.15
C TYR A 401 -4.92 5.99 0.54
N ASN A 402 -5.17 5.10 1.51
CA ASN A 402 -6.39 5.16 2.31
C ASN A 402 -6.53 6.51 3.04
N LEU A 403 -5.45 7.01 3.67
CA LEU A 403 -5.44 8.32 4.32
C LEU A 403 -5.71 9.46 3.34
N TRP A 404 -5.11 9.38 2.14
CA TRP A 404 -5.33 10.35 1.08
C TRP A 404 -6.80 10.37 0.63
N VAL A 405 -7.37 9.19 0.33
CA VAL A 405 -8.77 9.03 -0.08
C VAL A 405 -9.71 9.57 1.00
N ILE A 406 -9.43 9.27 2.27
CA ILE A 406 -10.23 9.78 3.39
C ILE A 406 -10.21 11.32 3.39
N ARG A 407 -9.03 11.93 3.26
CA ARG A 407 -8.85 13.37 3.34
C ARG A 407 -9.46 14.13 2.16
N TYR A 408 -9.24 13.67 0.94
CA TYR A 408 -9.55 14.43 -0.28
C TYR A 408 -10.85 14.01 -0.98
N ILE A 409 -11.41 12.84 -0.64
CA ILE A 409 -12.69 12.36 -1.20
C ILE A 409 -13.73 12.18 -0.09
N TYR A 410 -13.47 11.30 0.88
CA TYR A 410 -14.48 10.89 1.86
C TYR A 410 -14.96 12.04 2.77
N ILE A 411 -14.05 12.80 3.37
CA ILE A 411 -14.39 13.92 4.26
C ILE A 411 -15.13 15.04 3.50
N PRO A 412 -14.65 15.51 2.33
CA PRO A 412 -15.37 16.53 1.55
C PRO A 412 -16.78 16.14 1.11
N LEU A 413 -17.07 14.85 0.91
CA LEU A 413 -18.40 14.34 0.53
C LEU A 413 -19.36 14.12 1.71
N GLY A 414 -19.04 14.66 2.90
CA GLY A 414 -19.90 14.58 4.09
C GLY A 414 -19.53 13.47 5.07
N GLY A 415 -18.44 12.73 4.81
CA GLY A 415 -17.86 11.78 5.75
C GLY A 415 -18.84 10.72 6.27
N ALA A 416 -18.98 10.64 7.60
CA ALA A 416 -19.83 9.63 8.26
C ALA A 416 -21.33 9.85 8.06
N ASN A 417 -21.77 11.02 7.59
CA ASN A 417 -23.18 11.28 7.34
C ASN A 417 -23.68 10.61 6.04
N ASN A 418 -22.76 10.32 5.10
CA ASN A 418 -23.07 9.76 3.77
C ASN A 418 -22.29 8.47 3.48
N VAL A 419 -22.21 7.53 4.44
CA VAL A 419 -21.32 6.35 4.36
C VAL A 419 -21.51 5.55 3.07
N VAL A 420 -22.75 5.30 2.64
CA VAL A 420 -23.04 4.47 1.46
C VAL A 420 -22.55 5.13 0.18
N VAL A 421 -22.97 6.38 -0.08
CA VAL A 421 -22.57 7.15 -1.26
C VAL A 421 -21.04 7.32 -1.29
N ASN A 422 -20.44 7.66 -0.15
CA ASN A 422 -19.01 7.83 -0.05
C ASN A 422 -18.25 6.54 -0.32
N THR A 423 -18.76 5.39 0.14
CA THR A 423 -18.14 4.09 -0.13
C THR A 423 -18.16 3.77 -1.62
N VAL A 424 -19.30 3.95 -2.30
CA VAL A 424 -19.42 3.69 -3.74
C VAL A 424 -18.51 4.61 -4.55
N LEU A 425 -18.48 5.91 -4.24
CA LEU A 425 -17.63 6.87 -4.95
C LEU A 425 -16.14 6.63 -4.70
N VAL A 426 -15.76 6.32 -3.46
CA VAL A 426 -14.37 5.98 -3.11
C VAL A 426 -13.91 4.74 -3.86
N PHE A 427 -14.67 3.63 -3.82
CA PHE A 427 -14.25 2.41 -4.50
C PHE A 427 -14.28 2.55 -6.03
N SER A 428 -15.19 3.36 -6.58
CA SER A 428 -15.20 3.68 -8.01
C SER A 428 -13.96 4.48 -8.41
N PHE A 429 -13.57 5.48 -7.61
CA PHE A 429 -12.33 6.21 -7.82
C PHE A 429 -11.11 5.30 -7.72
N VAL A 430 -11.06 4.43 -6.71
CA VAL A 430 -9.96 3.46 -6.53
C VAL A 430 -9.83 2.55 -7.74
N ALA A 431 -10.95 2.04 -8.28
CA ALA A 431 -10.94 1.22 -9.48
C ALA A 431 -10.41 1.99 -10.69
N LEU A 432 -10.98 3.17 -10.98
CA LEU A 432 -10.59 4.01 -12.12
C LEU A 432 -9.13 4.50 -12.04
N TRP A 433 -8.62 4.73 -10.83
CA TRP A 433 -7.23 5.12 -10.61
C TRP A 433 -6.24 3.99 -10.88
N HIS A 434 -6.65 2.74 -10.64
CA HIS A 434 -5.80 1.58 -10.87
C HIS A 434 -5.72 1.21 -12.35
N ASP A 435 -6.85 1.12 -13.04
CA ASP A 435 -6.95 0.88 -14.48
C ASP A 435 -8.42 1.08 -14.92
N LEU A 436 -8.61 1.61 -16.13
CA LEU A 436 -9.92 1.89 -16.72
C LEU A 436 -10.64 0.64 -17.24
N THR A 437 -10.07 -0.56 -17.07
CA THR A 437 -10.79 -1.80 -17.43
C THR A 437 -12.03 -2.00 -16.56
N PHE A 438 -13.17 -2.28 -17.22
CA PHE A 438 -14.45 -2.58 -16.55
C PHE A 438 -14.37 -3.74 -15.54
N ARG A 439 -13.37 -4.61 -15.67
CA ARG A 439 -13.13 -5.73 -14.74
C ARG A 439 -12.77 -5.26 -13.33
N LEU A 440 -11.92 -4.24 -13.21
CA LEU A 440 -11.52 -3.67 -11.92
C LEU A 440 -12.65 -2.87 -11.28
N LEU A 441 -13.48 -2.21 -12.09
CA LEU A 441 -14.67 -1.53 -11.61
C LEU A 441 -15.69 -2.52 -11.03
N ALA A 442 -15.98 -3.62 -11.75
CA ALA A 442 -16.84 -4.69 -11.26
C ALA A 442 -16.31 -5.32 -9.97
N TRP A 443 -14.99 -5.54 -9.88
CA TRP A 443 -14.34 -6.02 -8.66
C TRP A 443 -14.48 -5.02 -7.50
N GLY A 444 -14.29 -3.71 -7.73
CA GLY A 444 -14.42 -2.68 -6.70
C GLY A 444 -15.85 -2.61 -6.12
N TRP A 445 -16.86 -2.78 -6.97
CA TRP A 445 -18.26 -2.84 -6.53
C TRP A 445 -18.57 -4.14 -5.78
N LEU A 446 -18.02 -5.28 -6.22
CA LEU A 446 -18.15 -6.55 -5.50
C LEU A 446 -17.56 -6.44 -4.08
N VAL A 447 -16.38 -5.84 -3.94
CA VAL A 447 -15.76 -5.59 -2.63
C VAL A 447 -16.62 -4.65 -1.77
N SER A 448 -17.23 -3.62 -2.37
CA SER A 448 -18.12 -2.69 -1.67
C SER A 448 -19.34 -3.43 -1.09
N LEU A 449 -19.93 -4.36 -1.85
CA LEU A 449 -21.02 -5.22 -1.37
C LEU A 449 -20.56 -6.14 -0.22
N PHE A 450 -19.32 -6.65 -0.28
CA PHE A 450 -18.78 -7.56 0.73
C PHE A 450 -18.47 -6.90 2.08
N ILE A 451 -18.45 -5.57 2.15
CA ILE A 451 -18.33 -4.82 3.42
C ILE A 451 -19.66 -4.75 4.17
N ILE A 452 -20.80 -4.84 3.47
CA ILE A 452 -22.13 -4.68 4.06
C ILE A 452 -22.41 -5.72 5.16
N PRO A 453 -22.15 -7.03 4.99
CA PRO A 453 -22.37 -8.02 6.04
C PRO A 453 -21.60 -7.70 7.33
N GLU A 454 -20.36 -7.22 7.23
CA GLU A 454 -19.57 -6.82 8.38
C GLU A 454 -20.21 -5.61 9.10
N LEU A 455 -20.66 -4.61 8.35
CA LEU A 455 -21.36 -3.44 8.91
C LEU A 455 -22.68 -3.82 9.60
N CYS A 456 -23.47 -4.69 8.97
CA CYS A 456 -24.71 -5.21 9.55
C CYS A 456 -24.42 -6.01 10.83
N ALA A 457 -23.38 -6.84 10.84
CA ALA A 457 -22.99 -7.61 12.03
C ALA A 457 -22.56 -6.70 13.19
N VAL A 458 -21.78 -5.66 12.91
CA VAL A 458 -21.37 -4.66 13.92
C VAL A 458 -22.57 -3.88 14.46
N TYR A 459 -23.55 -3.56 13.61
CA TYR A 459 -24.78 -2.88 13.99
C TYR A 459 -25.71 -3.76 14.85
N LEU A 460 -25.93 -5.02 14.44
CA LEU A 460 -26.83 -5.96 15.12
C LEU A 460 -26.25 -6.53 16.41
N LEU A 461 -24.92 -6.74 16.47
CA LEU A 461 -24.21 -7.34 17.60
C LEU A 461 -23.12 -6.39 18.13
N PRO A 462 -23.49 -5.21 18.67
CA PRO A 462 -22.52 -4.23 19.11
C PRO A 462 -21.74 -4.74 20.34
N ALA A 463 -20.42 -4.56 20.30
CA ALA A 463 -19.51 -4.97 21.37
C ALA A 463 -19.85 -4.31 22.72
N SER A 464 -20.45 -3.12 22.71
CA SER A 464 -20.90 -2.44 23.93
C SER A 464 -21.97 -3.20 24.70
N LYS A 465 -22.83 -3.98 24.02
CA LYS A 465 -23.90 -4.77 24.66
C LYS A 465 -23.49 -6.21 24.95
N PHE A 466 -22.74 -6.83 24.04
CA PHE A 466 -22.47 -8.27 24.06
C PHE A 466 -21.00 -8.64 24.35
N GLY A 467 -20.09 -7.66 24.39
CA GLY A 467 -18.65 -7.91 24.45
C GLY A 467 -18.16 -8.72 25.66
N GLN A 468 -18.88 -8.66 26.79
CA GLN A 468 -18.56 -9.42 28.00
C GLN A 468 -19.07 -10.87 27.98
N ARG A 469 -19.91 -11.25 27.00
CA ARG A 469 -20.45 -12.61 26.90
C ARG A 469 -19.40 -13.57 26.34
N PRO A 470 -19.21 -14.77 26.91
CA PRO A 470 -18.17 -15.70 26.47
C PRO A 470 -18.36 -16.19 25.02
N TRP A 471 -19.60 -16.33 24.58
CA TRP A 471 -19.94 -16.75 23.20
C TRP A 471 -19.65 -15.67 22.15
N TYR A 472 -19.62 -14.39 22.54
CA TYR A 472 -19.51 -13.26 21.61
C TYR A 472 -18.26 -13.36 20.73
N ARG A 473 -17.12 -13.66 21.35
CA ARG A 473 -15.85 -13.88 20.63
C ARG A 473 -15.95 -14.98 19.58
N HIS A 474 -16.65 -16.07 19.86
CA HIS A 474 -16.78 -17.18 18.91
C HIS A 474 -17.69 -16.81 17.74
N VAL A 475 -18.77 -16.07 17.98
CA VAL A 475 -19.61 -15.50 16.91
C VAL A 475 -18.82 -14.50 16.07
N CYS A 476 -18.03 -13.62 16.68
CA CYS A 476 -17.13 -12.73 15.96
C CYS A 476 -16.09 -13.50 15.13
N ALA A 477 -15.58 -14.62 15.63
CA ALA A 477 -14.63 -15.45 14.90
C ALA A 477 -15.28 -16.13 13.69
N LEU A 478 -16.54 -16.58 13.79
CA LEU A 478 -17.29 -17.07 12.63
C LEU A 478 -17.51 -15.96 11.58
N GLY A 479 -17.86 -14.75 12.02
CA GLY A 479 -17.94 -13.58 11.14
C GLY A 479 -16.61 -13.24 10.47
N ALA A 480 -15.50 -13.37 11.20
CA ALA A 480 -14.15 -13.22 10.67
C ALA A 480 -13.81 -14.27 9.61
N VAL A 481 -14.16 -15.54 9.83
CA VAL A 481 -13.97 -16.60 8.82
C VAL A 481 -14.72 -16.26 7.54
N PHE A 482 -15.98 -15.83 7.66
CA PHE A 482 -16.78 -15.39 6.52
C PHE A 482 -16.11 -14.23 5.77
N ASN A 483 -15.65 -13.20 6.48
CA ASN A 483 -14.95 -12.06 5.88
C ASN A 483 -13.67 -12.49 5.15
N ILE A 484 -12.84 -13.34 5.77
CA ILE A 484 -11.60 -13.84 5.17
C ILE A 484 -11.90 -14.61 3.89
N MET A 485 -12.87 -15.53 3.92
CA MET A 485 -13.26 -16.31 2.76
C MET A 485 -13.79 -15.43 1.61
N MET A 486 -14.63 -14.44 1.92
CA MET A 486 -15.15 -13.49 0.95
C MET A 486 -14.03 -12.65 0.31
N MET A 487 -13.07 -12.18 1.12
CA MET A 487 -11.92 -11.44 0.64
C MET A 487 -10.95 -12.29 -0.18
N MET A 488 -10.71 -13.54 0.21
CA MET A 488 -9.93 -14.47 -0.59
C MET A 488 -10.62 -14.74 -1.93
N ALA A 489 -11.93 -15.01 -1.94
CA ALA A 489 -12.69 -15.25 -3.15
C ALA A 489 -12.65 -14.04 -4.10
N ALA A 490 -12.95 -12.83 -3.60
CA ALA A 490 -12.93 -11.60 -4.40
C ALA A 490 -11.57 -11.37 -5.08
N ASN A 491 -10.48 -11.53 -4.31
CA ASN A 491 -9.13 -11.27 -4.80
C ASN A 491 -8.62 -12.38 -5.72
N LEU A 492 -9.04 -13.63 -5.51
CA LEU A 492 -8.77 -14.72 -6.45
C LEU A 492 -9.46 -14.48 -7.80
N VAL A 493 -10.72 -14.03 -7.80
CA VAL A 493 -11.45 -13.64 -9.02
C VAL A 493 -10.74 -12.48 -9.72
N GLY A 494 -10.41 -11.42 -8.99
CA GLY A 494 -9.88 -10.18 -9.56
C GLY A 494 -8.45 -10.28 -10.10
N PHE A 495 -7.56 -10.97 -9.38
CA PHE A 495 -6.11 -10.87 -9.63
C PHE A 495 -5.41 -12.21 -9.90
N VAL A 496 -6.03 -13.34 -9.59
CA VAL A 496 -5.34 -14.64 -9.60
C VAL A 496 -5.86 -15.52 -10.74
N VAL A 497 -7.14 -15.89 -10.72
CA VAL A 497 -7.68 -16.99 -11.52
C VAL A 497 -8.79 -16.57 -12.49
N GLY A 498 -9.46 -15.44 -12.27
CA GLY A 498 -10.57 -15.00 -13.11
C GLY A 498 -11.86 -15.80 -12.89
N VAL A 499 -12.94 -15.41 -13.58
CA VAL A 499 -14.28 -15.99 -13.41
C VAL A 499 -14.33 -17.48 -13.77
N GLU A 500 -13.67 -17.88 -14.86
CA GLU A 500 -13.66 -19.27 -15.32
C GLU A 500 -13.01 -20.22 -14.32
N GLY A 501 -11.84 -19.87 -13.79
CA GLY A 501 -11.19 -20.76 -12.84
C GLY A 501 -11.81 -20.69 -11.44
N VAL A 502 -12.56 -19.62 -11.10
CA VAL A 502 -13.40 -19.61 -9.89
C VAL A 502 -14.60 -20.52 -10.05
N SER A 503 -15.22 -20.59 -11.22
CA SER A 503 -16.27 -21.58 -11.51
C SER A 503 -15.71 -23.01 -11.39
N PHE A 504 -14.50 -23.25 -11.90
CA PHE A 504 -13.79 -24.52 -11.70
C PHE A 504 -13.55 -24.81 -10.20
N PHE A 505 -13.09 -23.83 -9.42
CA PHE A 505 -12.89 -24.00 -7.98
C PHE A 505 -14.17 -24.24 -7.21
N ALA A 506 -15.24 -23.51 -7.52
CA ALA A 506 -16.54 -23.71 -6.90
C ALA A 506 -17.06 -25.13 -7.17
N LYS A 507 -16.91 -25.62 -8.41
CA LYS A 507 -17.26 -27.01 -8.75
C LYS A 507 -16.41 -28.02 -7.99
N GLN A 508 -15.11 -27.80 -7.85
CA GLN A 508 -14.24 -28.72 -7.10
C GLN A 508 -14.54 -28.71 -5.59
N LEU A 509 -14.84 -27.54 -5.01
CA LEU A 509 -15.10 -27.37 -3.58
C LEU A 509 -16.50 -27.84 -3.16
N PHE A 510 -17.54 -27.52 -3.94
CA PHE A 510 -18.93 -27.83 -3.58
C PHE A 510 -19.46 -29.08 -4.31
N GLY A 511 -18.87 -29.47 -5.43
CA GLY A 511 -19.33 -30.60 -6.24
C GLY A 511 -18.71 -31.94 -5.86
N THR A 512 -17.74 -31.99 -4.95
CA THR A 512 -17.09 -33.23 -4.50
C THR A 512 -17.14 -33.39 -2.99
N VAL A 513 -17.25 -34.63 -2.51
CA VAL A 513 -17.23 -34.94 -1.06
C VAL A 513 -15.90 -34.53 -0.42
N GLU A 514 -14.79 -34.70 -1.14
CA GLU A 514 -13.47 -34.25 -0.71
C GLU A 514 -13.39 -32.72 -0.58
N GLY A 515 -13.98 -32.00 -1.54
CA GLY A 515 -14.09 -30.54 -1.52
C GLY A 515 -14.84 -30.02 -0.30
N VAL A 516 -15.98 -30.64 0.02
CA VAL A 516 -16.78 -30.26 1.21
C VAL A 516 -16.04 -30.57 2.50
N ARG A 517 -15.40 -31.73 2.62
CA ARG A 517 -14.55 -32.07 3.79
C ARG A 517 -13.41 -31.07 3.95
N PHE A 518 -12.75 -30.71 2.85
CA PHE A 518 -11.70 -29.71 2.85
C PHE A 518 -12.24 -28.33 3.28
N LEU A 519 -13.41 -27.92 2.79
CA LEU A 519 -14.04 -26.65 3.15
C LEU A 519 -14.33 -26.56 4.66
N VAL A 520 -14.86 -27.63 5.27
CA VAL A 520 -15.06 -27.69 6.73
C VAL A 520 -13.72 -27.56 7.47
N GLY A 521 -12.68 -28.24 6.99
CA GLY A 521 -11.33 -28.12 7.53
C GLY A 521 -10.78 -26.70 7.44
N VAL A 522 -10.97 -26.02 6.31
CA VAL A 522 -10.54 -24.62 6.10
C VAL A 522 -11.28 -23.68 7.04
N VAL A 523 -12.61 -23.81 7.16
CA VAL A 523 -13.42 -23.00 8.09
C VAL A 523 -12.90 -23.14 9.52
N PHE A 524 -12.58 -24.36 9.94
CA PHE A 524 -12.00 -24.61 11.26
C PHE A 524 -10.61 -24.00 11.41
N CYS A 525 -9.73 -24.15 10.42
CA CYS A 525 -8.38 -23.56 10.45
C CYS A 525 -8.42 -22.02 10.49
N LEU A 526 -9.30 -21.41 9.69
CA LEU A 526 -9.50 -19.96 9.68
C LEU A 526 -10.10 -19.47 11.00
N PHE A 527 -10.99 -20.26 11.63
CA PHE A 527 -11.53 -19.95 12.95
C PHE A 527 -10.42 -19.91 14.00
N VAL A 528 -9.54 -20.92 14.03
CA VAL A 528 -8.37 -20.94 14.90
C VAL A 528 -7.46 -19.73 14.64
N GLY A 529 -7.20 -19.43 13.36
CA GLY A 529 -6.46 -18.24 12.96
C GLY A 529 -7.09 -16.93 13.47
N ALA A 530 -8.41 -16.80 13.39
CA ALA A 530 -9.15 -15.66 13.91
C ALA A 530 -9.03 -15.52 15.44
N GLN A 531 -9.10 -16.64 16.17
CA GLN A 531 -8.91 -16.63 17.63
C GLN A 531 -7.50 -16.17 18.02
N LEU A 532 -6.46 -16.66 17.33
CA LEU A 532 -5.08 -16.22 17.54
C LEU A 532 -4.91 -14.73 17.22
N MET A 533 -5.54 -14.25 16.14
CA MET A 533 -5.52 -12.84 15.78
C MET A 533 -6.23 -11.96 16.82
N PHE A 534 -7.37 -12.39 17.38
CA PHE A 534 -8.07 -11.64 18.42
C PHE A 534 -7.22 -11.46 19.68
N GLU A 535 -6.60 -12.52 20.16
CA GLU A 535 -5.73 -12.44 21.34
C GLU A 535 -4.48 -11.59 21.07
N TYR A 536 -3.95 -11.66 19.84
CA TYR A 536 -2.86 -10.79 19.42
C TYR A 536 -3.26 -9.30 19.42
N ARG A 537 -4.51 -8.97 19.03
CA ARG A 537 -5.03 -7.58 19.13
C ARG A 537 -5.17 -7.14 20.59
N GLU A 538 -5.68 -8.00 21.47
CA GLU A 538 -5.77 -7.69 22.90
C GLU A 538 -4.39 -7.52 23.53
N GLU A 539 -3.38 -8.29 23.10
CA GLU A 539 -2.00 -8.11 23.52
C GLU A 539 -1.41 -6.77 23.07
N GLU A 540 -1.63 -6.37 21.81
CA GLU A 540 -1.24 -5.03 21.33
C GLU A 540 -1.84 -3.94 22.23
N MET A 541 -3.14 -4.03 22.54
CA MET A 541 -3.84 -3.05 23.39
C MET A 541 -3.34 -3.07 24.84
N ARG A 542 -3.07 -4.24 25.43
CA ARG A 542 -2.47 -4.36 26.77
C ARG A 542 -1.07 -3.75 26.85
N ARG A 543 -0.33 -3.73 25.74
CA ARG A 543 0.98 -3.06 25.63
C ARG A 543 0.86 -1.56 25.26
N GLY A 544 -0.36 -1.01 25.21
CA GLY A 544 -0.61 0.39 24.88
C GLY A 544 -0.50 0.71 23.39
N ILE A 545 -0.53 -0.30 22.52
CA ILE A 545 -0.38 -0.14 21.08
C ILE A 545 -1.75 -0.17 20.41
N PHE A 546 -2.15 0.98 19.85
CA PHE A 546 -3.46 1.15 19.23
C PHE A 546 -3.29 1.50 17.76
N ARG A 547 -3.28 0.46 16.93
CA ARG A 547 -3.34 0.61 15.48
C ARG A 547 -4.79 0.85 15.09
N ARG A 548 -5.08 1.99 14.47
CA ARG A 548 -6.41 2.31 13.90
C ARG A 548 -6.64 1.56 12.57
N CYS A 549 -6.36 0.26 12.56
CA CYS A 549 -6.59 -0.63 11.44
C CYS A 549 -7.11 -1.98 11.92
#